data_AF-A0A9E5UPM8-F1
#
_entry.id   AF-A0A9E5UPM8-F1
#
_cell.length_a   1.000
_cell.length_b   1.000
_cell.length_c   1.000
_cell.angle_alpha   90.00
_cell.angle_beta   90.00
_cell.angle_gamma   90.00
#
_symmetry.space_group_name_H-M   'P 1'
#
loop_
_entity.id
_entity.type
_entity.pdbx_description
1 polymer ?
#
loop_
_entity_poly.entity_id
_entity_poly.type
_entity_poly.pdbx_seq_one_letter_code
_entity_poly.pdbx_strand_id
1 'polypeptide(L)'
;MQRLVFRVWAVVALLLGVRYLAWRCLDGFNAAAAWWSVMVLGAEAFLWWSLAGFAFSQWRRTPRLQTLSEPLPYVDIWIVRDSESNRAAVQTAETLVHSL
;
A
#
# COMPACT_ATOMS: atom_id res chain seq x y z
N MET A 1 -11.19 0.08 -18.02
CA MET A 1 -11.00 1.55 -18.10
C MET A 1 -10.30 2.12 -16.85
N GLN A 2 -10.79 1.85 -15.63
CA GLN A 2 -10.22 2.37 -14.37
C GLN A 2 -8.71 2.13 -14.18
N ARG A 3 -8.17 0.97 -14.59
CA ARG A 3 -6.73 0.66 -14.47
C ARG A 3 -5.83 1.54 -15.35
N LEU A 4 -6.30 1.86 -16.56
CA LEU A 4 -5.53 2.70 -17.48
C LEU A 4 -5.51 4.14 -16.97
N VAL A 5 -6.66 4.63 -16.49
CA VAL A 5 -6.79 5.93 -15.82
C VAL A 5 -5.83 6.02 -14.63
N PHE A 6 -5.81 5.00 -13.75
CA PHE A 6 -4.86 4.96 -12.64
C PHE A 6 -3.39 5.04 -13.12
N ARG A 7 -3.01 4.26 -14.13
CA ARG A 7 -1.62 4.27 -14.65
C ARG A 7 -1.21 5.64 -15.19
N VAL A 8 -2.10 6.29 -15.94
CA VAL A 8 -1.85 7.64 -16.48
C VAL A 8 -1.66 8.63 -15.32
N TRP A 9 -2.58 8.63 -14.36
CA TRP A 9 -2.46 9.50 -13.18
C TRP A 9 -1.22 9.23 -12.34
N ALA A 10 -0.84 7.96 -12.17
CA ALA A 10 0.36 7.58 -11.45
C ALA A 10 1.62 8.11 -12.16
N VAL A 11 1.72 7.97 -13.49
CA VAL A 11 2.85 8.52 -14.26
C VAL A 11 2.88 10.04 -14.18
N VAL A 12 1.74 10.71 -14.35
CA VAL A 12 1.66 12.18 -14.24
C VAL A 12 2.09 12.66 -12.86
N ALA A 13 1.61 12.02 -11.78
CA ALA A 13 1.98 12.36 -10.41
C ALA A 13 3.47 12.16 -10.15
N LEU A 14 4.07 11.09 -10.68
CA LEU A 14 5.51 10.85 -10.54
C LEU A 14 6.34 11.90 -11.28
N LEU A 15 5.98 12.24 -12.51
CA LEU A 15 6.67 13.27 -13.29
C LEU A 15 6.57 14.65 -12.63
N LEU A 16 5.38 15.02 -12.13
CA LEU A 16 5.19 16.25 -11.37
C LEU A 16 6.01 16.24 -10.08
N GLY A 17 6.07 15.10 -9.39
CA GLY A 17 6.88 14.93 -8.18
C GLY A 17 8.38 15.10 -8.43
N VAL A 18 8.91 14.53 -9.51
CA VAL A 18 10.31 14.75 -9.92
C VAL A 18 10.58 16.21 -10.23
N ARG A 19 9.68 16.85 -10.99
CA ARG A 19 9.78 18.28 -11.31
C ARG A 19 9.74 19.15 -10.05
N TYR A 20 8.89 18.81 -9.10
CA TYR A 20 8.77 19.48 -7.81
C TYR A 20 10.05 19.34 -6.98
N LEU A 21 10.56 18.12 -6.81
CA LEU A 21 11.79 17.84 -6.07
C LEU A 21 12.99 18.57 -6.68
N ALA A 22 13.10 18.58 -8.02
CA ALA A 22 14.14 19.33 -8.70
C ALA A 22 14.07 20.83 -8.39
N TRP A 23 12.88 21.44 -8.49
CA TRP A 23 12.69 22.84 -8.12
C TRP A 23 12.98 23.09 -6.62
N ARG A 24 12.55 22.18 -5.75
CA ARG A 24 12.75 22.26 -4.31
C ARG A 24 14.23 22.31 -3.93
N CYS A 25 15.06 21.52 -4.62
CA CYS A 25 16.50 21.50 -4.43
C CYS A 25 17.22 22.72 -5.02
N LEU A 26 16.75 23.26 -6.16
CA LEU A 26 17.42 24.33 -6.87
C LEU A 26 17.05 25.72 -6.34
N ASP A 27 15.75 26.01 -6.28
CA ASP A 27 15.23 27.36 -6.00
C ASP A 27 14.45 27.43 -4.69
N GLY A 28 13.85 26.30 -4.27
CA GLY A 28 13.02 26.26 -3.06
C GLY A 28 13.83 26.18 -1.75
N PHE A 29 15.12 25.90 -1.80
CA PHE A 29 15.91 25.61 -0.61
C PHE A 29 16.20 26.88 0.21
N ASN A 30 15.71 26.92 1.45
CA ASN A 30 15.95 28.05 2.34
C ASN A 30 17.30 27.88 3.07
N ALA A 31 18.33 28.54 2.54
CA ALA A 31 19.67 28.53 3.12
C ALA A 31 19.73 29.13 4.52
N ALA A 32 18.88 30.11 4.85
CA ALA A 32 18.84 30.74 6.17
C ALA A 32 18.32 29.79 7.27
N ALA A 33 17.55 28.78 6.88
CA ALA A 33 17.05 27.71 7.76
C ALA A 33 17.43 26.33 7.20
N ALA A 34 18.71 26.14 6.89
CA ALA A 34 19.20 24.93 6.20
C ALA A 34 18.85 23.64 6.97
N TRP A 35 18.98 23.63 8.30
CA TRP A 35 18.67 22.45 9.12
C TRP A 35 17.22 21.97 8.95
N TRP A 36 16.26 22.89 9.07
CA TRP A 36 14.84 22.59 8.86
C TRP A 36 14.55 22.23 7.41
N SER A 37 15.17 22.94 6.46
CA SER A 37 14.97 22.70 5.03
C SER A 37 15.42 21.31 4.61
N VAL A 38 16.54 20.81 5.13
CA VAL A 38 17.04 19.45 4.86
C VAL A 38 16.09 18.39 5.41
N MET A 39 15.58 18.55 6.64
CA MET A 39 14.65 17.60 7.24
C MET A 39 13.33 17.53 6.46
N VAL A 40 12.79 18.69 6.08
CA VAL A 40 11.57 18.78 5.27
C VAL A 40 11.81 18.16 3.88
N LEU A 41 12.91 18.49 3.21
CA LEU A 41 13.26 17.91 1.92
C LEU A 41 13.38 16.39 1.99
N GLY A 42 13.99 15.86 3.06
CA GLY A 42 14.08 14.41 3.29
C GLY A 42 12.71 13.76 3.44
N ALA A 43 11.81 14.37 4.22
CA ALA A 43 10.44 13.89 4.37
C ALA A 43 9.65 13.95 3.04
N GLU A 44 9.78 15.03 2.28
CA GLU A 44 9.15 15.19 0.96
C GLU A 44 9.65 14.13 -0.04
N ALA A 45 10.96 13.88 -0.08
CA ALA A 45 11.58 12.86 -0.91
C ALA A 45 11.12 11.44 -0.51
N PHE A 46 11.01 11.16 0.79
CA PHE A 46 10.53 9.88 1.30
C PHE A 46 9.05 9.64 0.96
N LEU A 47 8.20 10.66 1.04
CA LEU A 47 6.80 10.59 0.63
C LEU A 47 6.67 10.34 -0.88
N TRP A 48 7.47 11.03 -1.69
CA TRP A 48 7.51 10.80 -3.13
C TRP A 48 7.98 9.38 -3.47
N TRP A 49 9.01 8.88 -2.78
CA TRP A 49 9.49 7.50 -2.95
C TRP A 49 8.42 6.47 -2.57
N SER A 50 7.71 6.71 -1.47
CA SER A 50 6.61 5.87 -1.02
C SER A 50 5.46 5.83 -2.03
N LEU A 51 5.14 6.98 -2.63
CA LEU A 51 4.17 7.07 -3.73
C LEU A 51 4.63 6.27 -4.96
N ALA A 52 5.91 6.33 -5.32
CA ALA A 52 6.49 5.55 -6.41
C ALA A 52 6.39 4.04 -6.15
N GLY A 53 6.76 3.59 -4.95
CA GLY A 53 6.63 2.19 -4.53
C GLY A 53 5.18 1.71 -4.56
N PHE A 54 4.25 2.54 -4.06
CA PHE A 54 2.82 2.25 -4.14
C PHE A 54 2.35 2.13 -5.60
N ALA A 55 2.63 3.12 -6.45
CA ALA A 55 2.26 3.09 -7.87
C ALA A 55 2.79 1.84 -8.59
N PHE A 56 4.04 1.46 -8.31
CA PHE A 56 4.64 0.25 -8.85
C PHE A 56 3.94 -1.02 -8.37
N SER A 57 3.60 -1.12 -7.07
CA SER A 57 2.87 -2.27 -6.52
C SER A 57 1.49 -2.48 -7.18
N GLN A 58 0.84 -1.38 -7.55
CA GLN A 58 -0.47 -1.40 -8.20
C GLN A 58 -0.38 -1.66 -9.71
N TRP A 59 0.80 -1.46 -10.32
CA TRP A 59 1.01 -1.50 -11.76
C TRP A 59 0.58 -2.82 -12.42
N ARG A 60 0.88 -3.93 -11.74
CA ARG A 60 0.60 -5.30 -12.20
C ARG A 60 -0.38 -6.07 -11.30
N ARG A 61 -1.31 -5.40 -10.61
CA ARG A 61 -2.36 -6.13 -9.87
C ARG A 61 -3.15 -7.03 -10.83
N THR A 62 -2.79 -8.30 -10.90
CA THR A 62 -3.55 -9.31 -11.63
C THR A 62 -4.82 -9.55 -10.85
N PRO A 63 -6.02 -9.41 -11.46
CA PRO A 63 -7.23 -9.85 -10.79
C PRO A 63 -7.05 -11.34 -10.54
N ARG A 64 -7.14 -11.77 -9.27
CA ARG A 64 -7.11 -13.18 -8.93
C ARG A 64 -8.40 -13.77 -9.47
N LEU A 65 -8.33 -14.42 -10.63
CA LEU A 65 -9.43 -15.24 -11.10
C LEU A 65 -9.52 -16.41 -10.12
N GLN A 66 -10.58 -16.43 -9.34
CA GLN A 66 -10.83 -17.51 -8.39
C GLN A 66 -11.36 -18.70 -9.17
N THR A 67 -10.47 -19.39 -9.87
CA THR A 67 -10.78 -20.69 -10.45
C THR A 67 -10.68 -21.71 -9.32
N LEU A 68 -11.82 -22.08 -8.75
CA LEU A 68 -11.91 -23.26 -7.89
C LEU A 68 -11.69 -24.46 -8.80
N SER A 69 -10.52 -25.10 -8.66
CA SER A 69 -10.22 -26.36 -9.33
C SER A 69 -10.54 -27.47 -8.34
N GLU A 70 -11.47 -28.36 -8.69
CA GLU A 70 -11.70 -29.57 -7.90
C GLU A 70 -10.64 -30.65 -8.22
N PRO A 71 -10.31 -31.52 -7.26
CA PRO A 71 -10.85 -31.59 -5.89
C PRO A 71 -10.23 -30.55 -4.94
N LEU A 72 -11.04 -30.03 -4.02
CA LEU A 72 -10.61 -29.08 -3.01
C LEU A 72 -9.61 -29.74 -2.03
N PRO A 73 -8.50 -29.08 -1.68
CA PRO A 73 -7.57 -29.60 -0.70
C PRO A 73 -8.18 -29.55 0.71
N TYR A 74 -7.78 -30.47 1.58
CA TYR A 74 -7.99 -30.33 3.02
C TYR A 74 -7.25 -29.09 3.53
N VAL A 75 -7.89 -28.31 4.41
CA VAL A 75 -7.33 -27.08 4.99
C VAL A 75 -7.46 -27.13 6.50
N ASP A 76 -6.35 -26.98 7.20
CA ASP A 76 -6.33 -26.78 8.65
C ASP A 76 -6.43 -25.27 8.96
N ILE A 77 -7.41 -24.89 9.78
CA ILE A 77 -7.62 -23.49 10.17
C ILE A 77 -7.25 -23.32 11.64
N TRP A 78 -6.30 -22.42 11.89
CA TRP A 78 -5.75 -22.18 13.21
C TRP A 78 -6.38 -20.93 13.81
N ILE A 79 -7.08 -21.08 14.94
CA ILE A 79 -7.65 -19.96 15.69
C ILE A 79 -6.71 -19.67 16.86
N VAL A 80 -5.91 -18.63 16.71
CA VAL A 80 -4.98 -18.17 17.76
C VAL A 80 -5.62 -17.00 18.50
N ARG A 81 -5.48 -17.01 19.83
CA ARG A 81 -5.95 -15.95 20.71
C ARG A 81 -4.85 -15.57 21.70
N ASP A 82 -4.88 -14.33 22.14
CA ASP A 82 -4.04 -13.85 23.23
C ASP A 82 -4.93 -13.54 24.45
N SER A 83 -5.47 -12.33 24.51
CA SER A 83 -6.30 -11.84 25.62
C SER A 83 -7.80 -11.76 25.29
N GLU A 84 -8.24 -12.16 24.09
CA GLU A 84 -9.66 -12.13 23.73
C GLU A 84 -10.52 -13.02 24.65
N SER A 85 -11.84 -12.80 24.70
CA SER A 85 -12.70 -13.66 25.53
C SER A 85 -12.91 -15.06 24.93
N ASN A 86 -13.17 -16.07 25.77
CA ASN A 86 -13.54 -17.42 25.29
C ASN A 86 -14.75 -17.40 24.36
N ARG A 87 -15.72 -16.53 24.64
CA ARG A 87 -16.91 -16.36 23.81
C ARG A 87 -16.58 -15.88 22.40
N ALA A 88 -15.63 -14.95 22.26
CA ALA A 88 -15.20 -14.46 20.96
C ALA A 88 -14.51 -15.56 20.15
N ALA A 89 -13.65 -16.37 20.78
CA ALA A 89 -12.99 -17.50 20.11
C ALA A 89 -14.00 -18.56 19.63
N VAL A 90 -14.99 -18.91 20.46
CA VAL A 90 -16.07 -19.85 20.10
C VAL A 90 -16.90 -19.29 18.95
N GLN A 91 -17.27 -18.01 19.00
CA GLN A 91 -18.05 -17.37 17.92
C GLN A 91 -17.29 -17.36 16.58
N THR A 92 -15.97 -17.12 16.60
CA THR A 92 -15.14 -17.23 15.39
C THR A 92 -15.12 -18.65 14.85
N ALA A 93 -14.99 -19.65 15.71
CA ALA A 93 -15.03 -21.06 15.32
C ALA A 93 -16.38 -21.44 14.70
N GLU A 94 -17.50 -21.04 15.30
CA GLU A 94 -18.84 -21.28 14.77
C GLU A 94 -19.04 -20.60 13.41
N THR A 95 -18.57 -19.35 13.27
CA THR A 95 -18.68 -18.61 12.00
C THR A 95 -17.89 -19.29 10.88
N LEU A 96 -16.70 -19.81 11.18
CA LEU A 96 -15.88 -20.54 10.22
C LEU A 96 -16.55 -21.83 9.75
N VAL A 97 -17.12 -22.61 10.67
CA VAL A 97 -17.83 -23.86 10.32
C VAL A 97 -19.02 -23.60 9.39
N HIS A 98 -19.71 -22.45 9.53
CA HIS A 98 -20.85 -22.10 8.69
C HIS A 98 -20.49 -21.40 7.37
N SER A 99 -19.25 -20.91 7.22
CA SER A 99 -18.81 -20.14 6.05
C SER A 99 -17.99 -20.96 5.04
N LEU A 100 -17.65 -22.20 5.39
CA LEU A 100 -16.98 -23.20 4.54
C LEU A 100 -18.01 -24.09 3.86
#